data_AF-A0AAV2N0Q2-F1
#
_entry.id   AF-A0AAV2N0Q2-F1
#
_cell.length_a   1.000
_cell.length_b   1.000
_cell.length_c   1.000
_cell.angle_alpha   90.00
_cell.angle_beta   90.00
_cell.angle_gamma   90.00
#
_symmetry.space_group_name_H-M   'P 1'
#
loop_
_entity.id
_entity.type
_entity.pdbx_description
1 polymer ?
#
loop_
_entity_poly.entity_id
_entity_poly.type
_entity_poly.pdbx_seq_one_letter_code
_entity_poly.pdbx_strand_id
1 'polypeptide(L)'
;MKYFRNTHFAAAKYKEAGGKALVMPQDVRWNTLADCLESYISNWHILSKVCTDNRVAISSDILSKVNDMDLKIKAMDYLEKLKVISVALDKIQRDCCTIGEATEIWIEIITHFKL
;
A
#
# COMPACT_ATOMS: atom_id res chain seq x y z
N MET A 1 8.51 -1.71 3.36
CA MET A 1 8.69 -1.21 1.97
C MET A 1 10.03 -0.49 1.78
N LYS A 2 10.28 0.68 2.39
CA LYS A 2 11.54 1.44 2.24
C LYS A 2 12.82 0.61 2.45
N TYR A 3 12.84 -0.22 3.50
CA TYR A 3 13.97 -1.11 3.80
C TYR A 3 14.28 -2.07 2.63
N PHE A 4 13.27 -2.77 2.11
CA PHE A 4 13.45 -3.71 1.00
C PHE A 4 13.78 -3.02 -0.34
N ARG A 5 13.47 -1.73 -0.49
CA ARG A 5 13.82 -0.96 -1.69
C ARG A 5 15.25 -0.39 -1.61
N ASN A 6 15.65 0.14 -0.46
CA ASN A 6 16.86 0.96 -0.34
C ASN A 6 18.05 0.19 0.26
N THR A 7 17.81 -0.92 0.97
CA THR A 7 18.90 -1.75 1.51
C THR A 7 19.34 -2.75 0.43
N HIS A 8 20.57 -2.61 -0.07
CA HIS A 8 21.10 -3.44 -1.17
C HIS A 8 20.87 -4.94 -0.97
N PHE A 9 21.19 -5.47 0.22
CA PHE A 9 21.01 -6.89 0.54
C PHE A 9 19.54 -7.31 0.46
N ALA A 10 18.64 -6.58 1.13
CA ALA A 10 17.22 -6.89 1.15
C ALA A 10 16.58 -6.76 -0.23
N ALA A 11 16.99 -5.75 -1.02
CA ALA A 11 16.54 -5.54 -2.39
C ALA A 11 16.97 -6.68 -3.31
N ALA A 12 18.22 -7.14 -3.20
CA ALA A 12 18.72 -8.27 -3.98
C ALA A 12 17.94 -9.55 -3.65
N LYS A 13 17.78 -9.88 -2.36
CA LYS A 13 17.04 -11.07 -1.92
C LYS A 13 15.56 -11.04 -2.28
N TYR A 14 14.95 -9.87 -2.19
CA TYR A 14 13.57 -9.67 -2.63
C TYR A 14 13.39 -9.88 -4.13
N LYS A 15 14.35 -9.40 -4.95
CA LYS A 15 14.35 -9.63 -6.40
C LYS A 15 14.61 -11.10 -6.76
N GLU A 16 15.55 -11.76 -6.07
CA GLU A 16 15.81 -13.21 -6.22
C GLU A 16 14.56 -14.05 -5.91
N ALA A 17 13.76 -13.65 -4.93
CA ALA A 17 12.53 -14.33 -4.56
C ALA A 17 11.33 -14.04 -5.50
N GLY A 18 11.55 -13.34 -6.62
CA GLY A 18 10.52 -13.02 -7.61
C GLY A 18 9.66 -11.80 -7.26
N GLY A 19 10.14 -10.94 -6.37
CA GLY A 19 9.45 -9.72 -5.95
C GLY A 19 9.20 -8.74 -7.10
N LYS A 20 7.99 -8.15 -7.15
CA LYS A 20 7.63 -7.07 -8.09
C LYS A 20 8.17 -5.72 -7.61
N ALA A 21 8.19 -4.72 -8.49
CA ALA A 21 8.61 -3.37 -8.10
C ALA A 21 7.76 -2.84 -6.92
N LEU A 22 8.43 -2.48 -5.82
CA LEU A 22 7.77 -1.93 -4.64
C LEU A 22 7.41 -0.47 -4.88
N VAL A 23 6.11 -0.17 -4.83
CA VAL A 23 5.62 1.20 -4.90
C VAL A 23 5.88 1.89 -3.55
N MET A 24 6.28 3.15 -3.60
CA MET A 24 6.43 4.00 -2.42
C MET A 24 5.42 5.14 -2.48
N PRO A 25 4.84 5.53 -1.34
CA PRO A 25 3.96 6.68 -1.30
C PRO A 25 4.71 7.95 -1.70
N GLN A 26 4.02 8.84 -2.38
CA GLN A 26 4.45 10.16 -2.81
C GLN A 26 3.43 11.18 -2.33
N ASP A 27 3.91 12.29 -1.78
CA ASP A 27 3.03 13.32 -1.20
C ASP A 27 2.14 14.01 -2.25
N VAL A 28 2.62 14.09 -3.49
CA VAL A 28 1.92 14.77 -4.59
C VAL A 28 0.89 13.90 -5.30
N ARG A 29 0.97 12.57 -5.15
CA ARG A 29 0.10 11.62 -5.86
C ARG A 29 -0.61 10.72 -4.87
N TRP A 30 -1.80 11.13 -4.48
CA TRP A 30 -2.69 10.47 -3.54
C TRP A 30 -2.84 8.94 -3.64
N ASN A 31 -3.00 8.40 -4.84
CA ASN A 31 -3.18 6.96 -5.09
C ASN A 31 -1.94 6.14 -4.69
N THR A 32 -0.75 6.77 -4.65
CA THR A 32 0.50 6.03 -4.39
C THR A 32 0.55 5.41 -2.99
N LEU A 33 -0.21 5.92 -2.02
CA LEU A 33 -0.35 5.28 -0.72
C LEU A 33 -1.17 3.99 -0.82
N ALA A 34 -2.29 4.01 -1.53
CA ALA A 34 -3.09 2.82 -1.82
C ALA A 34 -2.26 1.80 -2.63
N ASP A 35 -1.57 2.25 -3.68
CA ASP A 35 -0.69 1.41 -4.49
C ASP A 35 0.45 0.79 -3.67
N CYS A 36 1.01 1.54 -2.71
CA CYS A 36 2.04 1.03 -1.80
C CYS A 36 1.48 -0.07 -0.88
N LEU A 37 0.30 0.13 -0.29
CA LEU A 37 -0.34 -0.87 0.57
C LEU A 37 -0.74 -2.11 -0.22
N GLU A 38 -1.28 -1.94 -1.42
CA GLU A 38 -1.58 -3.05 -2.34
C GLU A 38 -0.31 -3.82 -2.69
N SER A 39 0.76 -3.13 -3.08
CA SER A 39 2.06 -3.74 -3.33
C SER A 39 2.58 -4.49 -2.11
N TYR A 40 2.40 -3.97 -0.90
CA TYR A 40 2.81 -4.65 0.33
C TYR A 40 2.01 -5.93 0.57
N ILE A 41 0.68 -5.89 0.44
CA ILE A 41 -0.21 -7.03 0.69
C ILE A 41 0.02 -8.13 -0.36
N SER A 42 0.08 -7.77 -1.65
CA SER A 42 0.29 -8.75 -2.73
C SER A 42 1.65 -9.44 -2.63
N ASN A 43 2.68 -8.72 -2.19
CA ASN A 43 4.04 -9.26 -2.06
C ASN A 43 4.37 -9.77 -0.64
N TRP A 44 3.39 -9.79 0.29
CA TRP A 44 3.62 -10.16 1.69
C TRP A 44 4.29 -11.52 1.84
N HIS A 45 3.84 -12.52 1.08
CA HIS A 45 4.40 -13.87 1.11
C HIS A 45 5.89 -13.89 0.74
N ILE A 46 6.31 -13.05 -0.22
CA ILE A 46 7.71 -12.88 -0.63
C ILE A 46 8.50 -12.18 0.47
N LEU A 47 7.96 -11.10 1.04
CA LEU A 47 8.58 -10.35 2.13
C LEU A 47 8.81 -11.25 3.36
N SER A 48 7.80 -12.03 3.74
CA SER A 48 7.87 -12.98 4.86
C SER A 48 8.87 -14.10 4.59
N LYS A 49 8.91 -14.64 3.37
CA LYS A 49 9.92 -15.65 2.98
C LYS A 49 11.34 -15.10 3.08
N VAL A 50 11.60 -13.92 2.50
CA VAL A 50 12.93 -13.27 2.54
C VAL A 50 13.38 -13.02 3.97
N CYS A 51 12.47 -12.54 4.82
CA CYS A 51 12.68 -12.36 6.25
C CYS A 51 13.03 -13.67 6.98
N THR A 52 12.30 -14.74 6.68
CA THR A 52 12.50 -16.05 7.33
C THR A 52 13.83 -16.68 6.92
N ASP A 53 14.14 -16.68 5.62
CA ASP A 53 15.34 -17.31 5.05
C ASP A 53 16.63 -16.57 5.42
N ASN A 54 16.54 -15.26 5.69
CA ASN A 54 17.70 -14.40 5.95
C ASN A 54 17.64 -13.72 7.33
N ARG A 55 17.02 -14.36 8.32
CA ARG A 55 16.75 -13.80 9.66
C ARG A 55 17.96 -13.21 10.39
N VAL A 56 19.16 -13.72 10.11
CA VAL A 56 20.42 -13.26 10.75
C VAL A 56 20.92 -11.96 10.11
N ALA A 57 20.65 -11.76 8.82
CA ALA A 57 21.12 -10.61 8.05
C ALA A 57 20.08 -9.46 8.00
N ILE A 58 18.83 -9.73 8.37
CA ILE A 58 17.74 -8.75 8.38
C ILE A 58 17.56 -8.20 9.81
N SER A 59 17.33 -6.89 9.91
CA SER A 59 17.06 -6.23 11.19
C SER A 59 15.85 -6.83 11.90
N SER A 60 15.98 -7.07 13.21
CA SER A 60 14.92 -7.57 14.09
C SER A 60 13.63 -6.75 14.01
N ASP A 61 13.74 -5.44 13.83
CA ASP A 61 12.61 -4.52 13.76
C ASP A 61 11.82 -4.67 12.46
N ILE A 62 12.49 -5.07 11.38
CA ILE A 62 11.84 -5.37 10.10
C ILE A 62 11.19 -6.75 10.18
N LEU A 63 11.87 -7.72 10.79
CA LEU A 63 11.35 -9.05 10.99
C LEU A 63 10.07 -9.04 11.83
N SER A 64 10.04 -8.28 12.93
CA SER A 64 8.85 -8.15 13.78
C SER A 64 7.68 -7.54 13.00
N LYS A 65 7.89 -6.46 12.25
CA LYS A 65 6.86 -5.82 11.42
C LYS A 65 6.34 -6.71 10.30
N VAL A 66 7.19 -7.51 9.67
CA VAL A 66 6.81 -8.43 8.57
C VAL A 66 6.17 -9.72 9.09
N ASN A 67 6.27 -10.03 10.38
CA ASN A 67 5.57 -11.16 10.99
C ASN A 67 4.33 -10.74 11.78
N ASP A 68 4.12 -9.43 11.95
CA ASP A 68 2.94 -8.87 12.59
C ASP A 68 1.72 -9.01 11.67
N MET A 69 0.86 -9.99 11.99
CA MET A 69 -0.38 -10.24 11.27
C MET A 69 -1.42 -9.15 11.52
N ASP A 70 -1.43 -8.51 12.69
CA ASP A 70 -2.36 -7.42 12.98
C ASP A 70 -2.03 -6.20 12.12
N LEU A 71 -0.74 -5.93 11.90
CA LEU A 71 -0.30 -4.88 10.99
C LEU A 71 -0.75 -5.16 9.55
N LYS A 72 -0.68 -6.42 9.10
CA LYS A 72 -1.17 -6.82 7.78
C LYS A 72 -2.69 -6.64 7.67
N ILE A 73 -3.46 -7.10 8.65
CA ILE A 73 -4.92 -6.97 8.66
C ILE A 73 -5.31 -5.49 8.61
N LYS A 74 -4.72 -4.66 9.47
CA LYS A 74 -4.94 -3.20 9.45
C LYS A 74 -4.60 -2.59 8.10
N ALA A 75 -3.49 -2.99 7.47
CA ALA A 75 -3.12 -2.52 6.15
C ALA A 75 -4.15 -2.89 5.07
N MET A 76 -4.78 -4.08 5.16
CA MET A 76 -5.86 -4.49 4.28
C MET A 76 -7.12 -3.63 4.48
N ASP A 77 -7.52 -3.42 5.74
CA ASP A 77 -8.66 -2.57 6.08
C ASP A 77 -8.45 -1.12 5.60
N TYR A 78 -7.24 -0.58 5.79
CA TYR A 78 -6.88 0.75 5.31
C TYR A 78 -6.89 0.83 3.78
N LEU A 79 -6.39 -0.20 3.09
CA LEU A 79 -6.39 -0.25 1.63
C LEU A 79 -7.82 -0.21 1.07
N GLU A 80 -8.76 -0.95 1.67
CA GLU A 80 -10.15 -0.96 1.25
C GLU A 80 -10.74 0.46 1.28
N LYS A 81 -10.56 1.18 2.38
CA LYS A 81 -11.03 2.57 2.52
C LYS A 81 -10.33 3.51 1.53
N LEU A 82 -9.01 3.38 1.40
CA LEU A 82 -8.21 4.24 0.51
C LEU A 82 -8.56 4.03 -0.96
N LYS A 83 -8.93 2.82 -1.39
CA LYS A 83 -9.36 2.57 -2.76
C LYS A 83 -10.65 3.31 -3.11
N VAL A 84 -11.62 3.33 -2.20
CA VAL A 84 -12.88 4.06 -2.40
C VAL A 84 -12.59 5.56 -2.57
N ILE A 85 -11.77 6.11 -1.67
CA ILE A 85 -11.37 7.52 -1.70
C ILE A 85 -10.59 7.84 -2.98
N SER A 86 -9.59 7.03 -3.32
CA SER A 86 -8.76 7.15 -4.52
C SER A 86 -9.58 7.20 -5.81
N VAL A 87 -10.51 6.25 -5.99
CA VAL A 87 -11.39 6.22 -7.16
C VAL A 87 -12.31 7.43 -7.21
N ALA A 88 -12.87 7.83 -6.06
CA ALA A 88 -13.79 8.94 -5.98
C ALA A 88 -13.10 10.23 -6.43
N LEU A 89 -11.89 10.50 -5.94
CA LEU A 89 -11.23 11.72 -6.35
C LEU A 89 -10.51 11.64 -7.71
N ASP A 90 -10.13 10.46 -8.21
CA ASP A 90 -9.80 10.26 -9.64
C ASP A 90 -10.96 10.64 -10.57
N LYS A 91 -12.22 10.59 -10.11
CA LYS A 91 -13.37 11.11 -10.86
C LYS A 91 -13.49 12.63 -10.74
N ILE A 92 -13.38 13.17 -9.53
CA ILE A 92 -13.51 14.61 -9.26
C ILE A 92 -12.45 15.44 -9.97
N GLN A 93 -11.22 14.92 -10.09
CA GLN A 93 -10.11 15.63 -10.75
C GLN A 93 -10.13 15.53 -12.29
N ARG A 94 -11.12 14.86 -12.89
CA ARG A 94 -11.21 14.80 -14.37
C ARG A 94 -11.56 16.17 -14.91
N ASP A 95 -10.97 16.53 -16.05
CA ASP A 95 -11.20 17.80 -16.74
C ASP A 95 -12.69 18.06 -17.08
N CYS A 96 -13.50 17.00 -17.16
CA CYS A 96 -14.92 17.05 -17.47
C CYS A 96 -15.85 16.97 -16.25
N CYS A 97 -15.33 16.89 -15.02
CA CYS A 97 -16.19 16.77 -13.84
C CYS A 97 -16.88 18.10 -13.51
N THR A 98 -18.21 18.06 -13.49
CA THR A 98 -19.03 19.20 -13.07
C THR A 98 -19.11 19.30 -11.55
N ILE A 99 -19.43 20.49 -11.04
CA ILE A 99 -19.64 20.70 -9.59
C ILE A 99 -20.79 19.82 -9.06
N GLY A 100 -21.81 19.56 -9.87
CA GLY A 100 -22.92 18.67 -9.51
C GLY A 100 -22.45 17.22 -9.30
N GLU A 101 -21.73 16.67 -10.28
CA GLU A 101 -21.15 15.32 -10.17
C GLU A 101 -20.18 15.20 -9.00
N ALA A 102 -19.32 16.21 -8.79
CA ALA A 102 -18.42 16.23 -7.64
C ALA A 102 -19.19 16.18 -6.32
N THR A 103 -20.31 16.90 -6.22
CA THR A 103 -21.18 16.91 -5.04
C THR A 103 -21.81 15.54 -4.80
N GLU A 104 -22.32 14.88 -5.84
CA GLU A 104 -22.87 13.53 -5.75
C GLU A 104 -21.82 12.52 -5.28
N ILE A 105 -20.61 12.57 -5.85
CA ILE A 105 -19.48 11.71 -5.45
C ILE A 105 -19.16 11.89 -3.95
N TRP A 106 -19.17 13.12 -3.43
CA TRP A 106 -18.96 13.36 -2.01
C TRP A 106 -20.07 12.78 -1.13
N ILE A 107 -21.34 12.89 -1.55
CA ILE A 107 -22.48 12.29 -0.85
C ILE A 107 -22.35 10.76 -0.81
N GLU A 108 -21.93 10.13 -1.92
CA GLU A 108 -21.67 8.69 -1.98
C GLU A 108 -20.59 8.27 -0.98
N ILE A 109 -19.48 9.01 -0.89
CA ILE A 109 -18.40 8.75 0.06
C ILE A 109 -18.89 8.83 1.51
N ILE A 110 -19.61 9.90 1.86
CA ILE A 110 -20.15 10.09 3.23
C ILE A 110 -21.08 8.94 3.59
N THR A 111 -21.96 8.55 2.67
CA THR A 111 -22.89 7.43 2.85
C THR A 111 -22.16 6.11 3.03
N HIS A 112 -21.12 5.86 2.21
CA HIS A 112 -20.31 4.65 2.27
C HIS A 112 -19.59 4.50 3.62
N PHE A 113 -18.99 5.57 4.12
CA PHE A 113 -18.25 5.55 5.39
C PHE A 113 -19.13 5.79 6.62
N LYS A 114 -20.41 6.11 6.45
CA LYS A 114 -21.35 6.48 7.52
C LYS A 114 -20.79 7.62 8.40
N LEU A 115 -20.23 8.63 7.74
CA LEU A 115 -19.65 9.83 8.36
C LEU A 115 -20.73 10.86 8.72
#